data_AF-A0A8T2PRS1-F1
#
_entry.id   AF-A0A8T2PRS1-F1
#
_cell.length_a   1.000
_cell.length_b   1.000
_cell.length_c   1.000
_cell.angle_alpha   90.00
_cell.angle_beta   90.00
_cell.angle_gamma   90.00
#
_symmetry.space_group_name_H-M   'P 1'
#
loop_
_entity.id
_entity.type
_entity.pdbx_description
1 polymer ?
#
loop_
_entity_poly.entity_id
_entity_poly.type
_entity_poly.pdbx_seq_one_letter_code
_entity_poly.pdbx_strand_id
1 'polypeptide(L)'
;MVRCVMWRLLQEEYDKYGIRIRVKFRSSTQLHELTPHHQSGGERSVSTMLYLMALQELNRCPFRVVDEINQGMDPINERRVFDIVVRTACKGTTSQYFFITPKVLQNLKYADEMTVHCVHNGLQMLPPNKWNLKSFLRRAQRKPKQNDDY
;
A
#
# COMPACT_ATOMS: atom_id res chain seq x y z
N MET A 1 -3.01 11.31 12.33
CA MET A 1 -3.57 12.44 11.57
C MET A 1 -2.49 13.03 10.69
N VAL A 2 -2.76 13.15 9.39
CA VAL A 2 -1.89 13.82 8.41
C VAL A 2 -2.59 15.11 7.99
N ARG A 3 -1.91 16.25 8.05
CA ARG A 3 -2.43 17.56 7.63
C ARG A 3 -1.43 18.20 6.68
N CYS A 4 -1.89 18.59 5.50
CA CYS A 4 -1.10 19.33 4.53
C CYS A 4 -1.29 20.83 4.75
N VAL A 5 -0.20 21.59 4.76
CA VAL A 5 -0.22 23.05 4.81
C VAL A 5 0.57 23.58 3.62
N MET A 6 -0.11 24.35 2.76
CA MET A 6 0.56 25.12 1.72
C MET A 6 1.21 26.34 2.36
N TRP A 7 2.50 26.54 2.08
CA TRP A 7 3.30 27.63 2.62
C TRP A 7 3.70 28.58 1.50
N ARG A 8 3.67 29.89 1.77
CA ARG A 8 4.18 30.95 0.89
C ARG A 8 4.74 32.11 1.72
N LEU A 9 5.69 32.84 1.14
CA LEU A 9 6.22 34.10 1.68
C LEU A 9 5.44 35.32 1.14
N LEU A 10 5.15 35.37 -0.17
CA LEU A 10 4.36 36.41 -0.84
C LEU A 10 3.47 35.80 -1.94
N GLN A 11 2.41 36.51 -2.35
CA GLN A 11 1.33 35.96 -3.18
C GLN A 11 1.73 35.72 -4.65
N GLU A 12 2.76 36.40 -5.15
CA GLU A 12 3.17 36.38 -6.57
C GLU A 12 4.46 35.57 -6.85
N GLU A 13 5.15 35.09 -5.81
CA GLU A 13 6.39 34.32 -5.99
C GLU A 13 6.10 32.82 -6.03
N TYR A 14 5.51 32.35 -7.13
CA TYR A 14 5.11 30.95 -7.33
C TYR A 14 6.24 29.94 -7.08
N ASP A 15 7.48 30.31 -7.40
CA ASP A 15 8.68 29.48 -7.19
C ASP A 15 9.04 29.28 -5.70
N LYS A 16 8.47 30.10 -4.80
CA LYS A 16 8.66 29.96 -3.34
C LYS A 16 7.53 29.20 -2.66
N TYR A 17 6.56 28.69 -3.43
CA TYR A 17 5.50 27.86 -2.87
C TYR A 17 6.06 26.49 -2.51
N GLY A 18 5.64 26.00 -1.34
CA GLY A 18 6.03 24.69 -0.85
C GLY A 18 4.89 23.99 -0.15
N ILE A 19 4.99 22.67 -0.09
CA ILE A 19 4.06 21.84 0.67
C ILE A 19 4.77 21.34 1.91
N ARG A 20 4.19 21.64 3.08
CA ARG A 20 4.62 21.05 4.35
C ARG A 20 3.58 20.07 4.83
N ILE A 21 3.99 18.81 4.94
CA ILE A 21 3.17 17.76 5.53
C ILE A 21 3.42 17.79 7.03
N ARG A 22 2.35 17.92 7.83
CA ARG A 22 2.41 17.86 9.28
C ARG A 22 1.68 16.63 9.78
N VAL A 23 2.28 15.92 10.72
CA VAL A 23 1.82 14.62 11.20
C VAL A 23 1.72 14.58 12.71
N LYS A 24 0.79 13.75 13.19
CA LYS A 24 0.59 13.44 14.60
C LYS A 24 0.11 12.00 14.74
N PHE A 25 0.86 11.18 15.46
CA PHE A 25 0.60 9.74 15.62
C PHE A 25 -0.16 9.41 16.93
N ARG A 26 -0.10 10.28 17.93
CA ARG A 26 -0.80 10.13 19.21
C ARG A 26 -1.68 11.34 19.46
N SER A 27 -2.85 11.17 20.08
CA SER A 27 -3.76 12.29 20.40
C SER A 27 -3.16 13.32 21.36
N SER A 28 -2.20 12.95 22.19
CA SER A 28 -1.54 13.82 23.16
C SER A 28 -0.40 14.68 22.59
N THR A 29 0.18 14.33 21.45
CA THR A 29 1.35 15.04 20.91
C THR A 29 0.94 16.25 20.07
N GLN A 30 1.84 17.19 19.79
CA GLN A 30 1.55 18.27 18.84
C GLN A 30 1.68 17.78 17.38
N LEU A 31 1.17 18.57 16.43
CA LEU A 31 1.46 18.33 15.01
C LEU A 31 2.89 18.77 14.71
N HIS A 32 3.73 17.84 14.30
CA HIS A 32 5.09 18.11 13.87
C HIS A 32 5.19 18.07 12.35
N GLU A 33 6.10 18.87 11.79
CA GLU A 33 6.45 18.74 10.38
C GLU A 33 7.06 17.35 10.13
N LEU A 34 6.69 16.75 8.99
CA LEU A 34 7.22 15.46 8.57
C LEU A 34 8.66 15.67 8.12
N THR A 35 9.60 15.28 8.98
CA THR A 35 11.04 15.48 8.77
C THR A 35 11.78 14.17 8.99
N PRO A 36 12.97 13.99 8.39
CA PRO A 36 13.79 12.80 8.63
C PRO A 36 14.21 12.61 10.11
N HIS A 37 14.20 13.69 10.91
CA HIS A 37 14.76 13.70 12.25
C HIS A 37 13.76 13.40 13.38
N HIS A 38 12.46 13.58 13.14
CA HIS A 38 11.43 13.45 14.19
C HIS A 38 10.57 12.20 14.07
N GLN A 39 10.57 11.53 12.92
CA GLN A 39 9.73 10.37 12.65
C GLN A 39 10.57 9.18 12.22
N SER A 40 10.13 7.98 12.60
CA SER A 40 10.70 6.73 12.10
C SER A 40 10.52 6.59 10.58
N GLY A 41 11.32 5.72 9.95
CA GLY A 41 11.18 5.40 8.53
C GLY A 41 9.77 4.94 8.16
N GLY A 42 9.18 4.04 8.96
CA GLY A 42 7.83 3.54 8.75
C GLY A 42 6.75 4.62 8.88
N GLU A 43 6.84 5.48 9.90
CA GLU A 43 5.92 6.62 10.08
C GLU A 43 5.95 7.59 8.90
N ARG A 44 7.15 7.82 8.34
CA ARG A 44 7.32 8.64 7.15
C ARG A 44 6.67 8.00 5.94
N SER A 45 6.93 6.72 5.68
CA SER A 45 6.33 5.97 4.56
C SER A 45 4.81 5.97 4.65
N VAL A 46 4.24 5.65 5.81
CA VAL A 46 2.78 5.66 6.03
C VAL A 46 2.19 7.05 5.76
N SER A 47 2.82 8.10 6.29
CA SER A 47 2.28 9.47 6.17
C SER A 47 2.30 9.97 4.72
N THR A 48 3.41 9.71 4.01
CA THR A 48 3.54 10.04 2.58
C THR A 48 2.50 9.28 1.77
N MET A 49 2.31 7.99 2.05
CA MET A 49 1.33 7.17 1.34
C MET A 49 -0.10 7.69 1.54
N LEU A 50 -0.50 7.96 2.79
CA LEU A 50 -1.82 8.53 3.09
C LEU A 50 -2.06 9.86 2.37
N TYR A 51 -1.02 10.70 2.28
CA TYR A 51 -1.09 11.95 1.53
C TYR A 51 -1.30 11.71 0.04
N LEU A 52 -0.52 10.82 -0.59
CA LEU A 52 -0.65 10.49 -2.00
C LEU A 52 -2.03 9.91 -2.31
N MET A 53 -2.56 9.02 -1.47
CA MET A 53 -3.90 8.45 -1.63
C MET A 53 -5.00 9.51 -1.60
N ALA A 54 -4.91 10.48 -0.70
CA ALA A 54 -5.86 11.60 -0.65
C ALA A 54 -5.81 12.46 -1.93
N LEU A 55 -4.63 12.65 -2.52
CA LEU A 55 -4.50 13.35 -3.81
C LEU A 55 -5.09 12.55 -4.98
N GLN A 56 -5.05 11.21 -4.91
CA GLN A 56 -5.65 10.38 -5.95
C GLN A 56 -7.18 10.52 -5.99
N GLU A 57 -7.83 10.83 -4.86
CA GLU A 57 -9.28 11.10 -4.86
C GLU A 57 -9.65 12.42 -5.57
N LEU A 58 -8.71 13.35 -5.71
CA LEU A 58 -8.94 14.67 -6.31
C LEU A 58 -8.75 14.67 -7.84
N ASN A 59 -8.07 13.68 -8.40
CA ASN A 59 -7.76 13.62 -9.83
C ASN A 59 -8.52 12.48 -10.50
N ARG A 60 -9.04 12.71 -11.71
CA ARG A 60 -9.61 11.65 -12.56
C ARG A 60 -8.55 11.18 -13.55
N CYS A 61 -8.24 9.89 -13.53
CA CYS A 61 -7.39 9.25 -14.54
C CYS A 61 -8.05 7.93 -14.98
N PRO A 62 -7.72 7.39 -16.16
CA PRO A 62 -8.30 6.12 -16.61
C PRO A 62 -7.82 4.92 -15.78
N PHE A 63 -6.55 4.90 -15.39
CA PHE A 63 -5.97 3.87 -14.52
C PHE A 63 -4.85 4.43 -13.65
N ARG A 64 -4.51 3.71 -12.59
CA ARG A 64 -3.46 4.04 -11.61
C ARG A 64 -2.59 2.82 -11.38
N VAL A 65 -1.27 3.02 -11.39
CA VAL A 65 -0.31 1.97 -11.05
C VAL A 65 0.33 2.33 -9.73
N VAL A 66 0.35 1.37 -8.82
CA VAL A 66 0.90 1.50 -7.49
C VAL A 66 1.91 0.36 -7.32
N ASP A 67 3.18 0.70 -7.14
CA ASP A 67 4.27 -0.27 -6.99
C ASP A 67 5.00 -0.04 -5.66
N GLU A 68 5.54 -1.13 -5.10
CA GLU A 68 6.34 -1.18 -3.87
C GLU A 68 5.77 -0.46 -2.64
N ILE A 69 4.46 -0.22 -2.61
CA ILE A 69 3.88 0.68 -1.61
C ILE A 69 3.96 0.18 -0.18
N ASN A 70 4.15 -1.13 -0.03
CA ASN A 70 4.18 -1.83 1.23
C ASN A 70 5.61 -2.10 1.73
N GLN A 71 6.64 -1.55 1.07
CA GLN A 71 8.03 -1.65 1.51
C GLN A 71 8.43 -0.57 2.53
N GLY A 72 9.41 -0.86 3.38
CA GLY A 72 9.97 0.10 4.34
C GLY A 72 9.09 0.39 5.56
N MET A 73 8.10 -0.46 5.83
CA MET A 73 7.19 -0.36 6.99
C MET A 73 7.20 -1.68 7.78
N ASP A 74 6.89 -1.60 9.08
CA ASP A 74 6.63 -2.78 9.89
C ASP A 74 5.31 -3.48 9.45
N PRO A 75 5.11 -4.77 9.80
CA PRO A 75 3.95 -5.54 9.35
C PRO A 75 2.58 -4.95 9.75
N ILE A 76 2.51 -4.20 10.86
CA ILE A 76 1.25 -3.60 11.33
C ILE A 76 0.86 -2.44 10.43
N ASN A 77 1.82 -1.55 10.17
CA ASN A 77 1.63 -0.39 9.29
C ASN A 77 1.41 -0.81 7.85
N GLU A 78 2.14 -1.82 7.38
CA GLU A 78 2.00 -2.41 6.05
C GLU A 78 0.56 -2.88 5.78
N ARG A 79 -0.02 -3.65 6.73
CA ARG A 79 -1.40 -4.13 6.61
C ARG A 79 -2.41 -2.98 6.60
N ARG A 80 -2.23 -1.97 7.47
CA ARG A 80 -3.13 -0.80 7.51
C ARG A 80 -3.10 0.01 6.23
N VAL A 81 -1.92 0.21 5.65
CA VAL A 81 -1.77 0.92 4.36
C VAL A 81 -2.46 0.12 3.25
N PHE A 82 -2.24 -1.19 3.21
CA PHE A 82 -2.90 -2.05 2.23
C PHE A 82 -4.43 -1.98 2.32
N ASP A 83 -5.00 -2.06 3.52
CA ASP A 83 -6.45 -1.94 3.73
C ASP A 83 -7.01 -0.61 3.21
N ILE A 84 -6.26 0.49 3.38
CA ILE A 84 -6.63 1.81 2.88
C ILE A 84 -6.56 1.86 1.35
N VAL A 85 -5.54 1.26 0.75
CA VAL A 85 -5.40 1.15 -0.72
C VAL A 85 -6.59 0.40 -1.31
N VAL A 86 -6.88 -0.80 -0.80
CA VAL A 86 -8.00 -1.62 -1.27
C VAL A 86 -9.32 -0.87 -1.13
N ARG A 87 -9.58 -0.28 0.04
CA ARG A 87 -10.80 0.51 0.28
C ARG A 87 -10.94 1.71 -0.63
N THR A 88 -9.84 2.29 -1.10
CA THR A 88 -9.89 3.44 -2.02
C THR A 88 -10.07 2.96 -3.46
N ALA A 89 -9.38 1.89 -3.85
CA ALA A 89 -9.43 1.32 -5.19
C ALA A 89 -10.78 0.66 -5.53
N CYS A 90 -11.46 0.11 -4.53
CA CYS A 90 -12.74 -0.59 -4.71
C CYS A 90 -13.97 0.31 -4.46
N LYS A 91 -13.82 1.64 -4.48
CA LYS A 91 -14.98 2.55 -4.43
C LYS A 91 -15.66 2.55 -5.80
N GLY A 92 -17.00 2.55 -5.85
CA GLY A 92 -17.76 2.42 -7.10
C GLY A 92 -17.55 3.52 -8.16
N THR A 93 -16.82 4.60 -7.83
CA THR A 93 -16.56 5.73 -8.73
C THR A 93 -15.07 5.93 -9.07
N THR A 94 -14.20 4.99 -8.68
CA THR A 94 -12.75 5.16 -8.85
C THR A 94 -12.21 4.52 -10.12
N SER A 95 -11.08 5.06 -10.59
CA SER A 95 -10.28 4.55 -11.71
C SER A 95 -9.84 3.10 -11.49
N GLN A 96 -9.43 2.39 -12.55
CA GLN A 96 -8.83 1.07 -12.42
C GLN A 96 -7.47 1.16 -11.68
N TYR A 97 -7.25 0.33 -10.66
CA TYR A 97 -5.98 0.25 -9.94
C TYR A 97 -5.21 -1.02 -10.29
N PHE A 98 -3.95 -0.86 -10.65
CA PHE A 98 -2.96 -1.92 -10.72
C PHE A 98 -2.06 -1.81 -9.49
N PHE A 99 -2.14 -2.79 -8.61
CA PHE A 99 -1.26 -2.89 -7.46
C PHE A 99 -0.21 -3.97 -7.72
N ILE A 100 1.05 -3.56 -7.72
CA ILE A 100 2.21 -4.41 -7.96
C ILE A 100 2.99 -4.49 -6.65
N THR A 101 3.24 -5.71 -6.20
CA THR A 101 4.06 -5.93 -5.02
C THR A 101 4.80 -7.27 -5.12
N PRO A 102 6.09 -7.32 -4.75
CA PRO A 102 6.79 -8.59 -4.57
C PRO A 102 6.36 -9.30 -3.27
N LYS A 103 5.63 -8.61 -2.38
CA LYS A 103 5.26 -9.10 -1.05
C LYS A 103 3.74 -9.11 -0.89
N VAL A 104 3.15 -10.28 -1.12
CA VAL A 104 1.73 -10.51 -0.82
C VAL A 104 1.58 -10.74 0.68
N LEU A 105 0.81 -9.89 1.35
CA LEU A 105 0.50 -10.04 2.77
C LEU A 105 -0.36 -11.31 2.99
N GLN A 106 -0.08 -12.05 4.06
CA GLN A 106 -0.90 -13.18 4.45
C GLN A 106 -2.21 -12.72 5.08
N ASN A 107 -3.28 -13.50 4.88
CA ASN A 107 -4.62 -13.25 5.44
C ASN A 107 -5.19 -11.87 5.06
N LEU A 108 -4.93 -11.44 3.82
CA LEU A 108 -5.57 -10.25 3.27
C LEU A 108 -7.06 -10.48 3.05
N LYS A 109 -7.85 -9.44 3.31
CA LYS A 109 -9.24 -9.38 2.87
C LYS A 109 -9.25 -8.91 1.43
N TYR A 110 -9.74 -9.75 0.54
CA TYR A 110 -9.96 -9.41 -0.86
C TYR A 110 -11.40 -8.95 -1.02
N ALA A 111 -11.60 -7.82 -1.69
CA ALA A 111 -12.93 -7.38 -2.12
C ALA A 111 -13.31 -8.11 -3.41
N ASP A 112 -14.61 -8.21 -3.70
CA ASP A 112 -15.11 -8.95 -4.87
C ASP A 112 -14.68 -8.31 -6.20
N GLU A 113 -14.38 -7.01 -6.20
CA GLU A 113 -13.87 -6.25 -7.34
C GLU A 113 -12.37 -6.50 -7.61
N MET A 114 -11.67 -7.18 -6.70
CA MET A 114 -10.23 -7.40 -6.82
C MET A 114 -9.93 -8.65 -7.64
N THR A 115 -8.96 -8.53 -8.54
CA THR A 115 -8.34 -9.67 -9.21
C THR A 115 -6.86 -9.75 -8.84
N VAL A 116 -6.40 -10.94 -8.46
CA VAL A 116 -5.00 -11.19 -8.08
C VAL A 116 -4.30 -11.99 -9.17
N HIS A 117 -3.23 -11.44 -9.73
CA HIS A 117 -2.36 -12.12 -10.67
C HIS A 117 -1.03 -12.48 -10.01
N CYS A 118 -0.78 -13.77 -9.79
CA CYS A 118 0.49 -14.25 -9.28
C CYS A 118 1.41 -14.65 -10.44
N VAL A 119 2.35 -13.77 -10.81
CA VAL A 119 3.35 -14.06 -11.84
C VAL A 119 4.48 -14.86 -11.21
N HIS A 120 4.65 -16.10 -11.66
CA HIS A 120 5.80 -16.93 -11.34
C HIS A 120 6.60 -17.12 -12.63
N ASN A 121 7.93 -17.09 -12.57
CA ASN A 121 8.79 -17.36 -13.72
C ASN A 121 10.08 -18.06 -13.28
N GLY A 122 9.95 -19.03 -12.38
CA GLY A 122 11.08 -19.80 -11.87
C GLY A 122 11.49 -20.92 -12.83
N LEU A 123 12.76 -21.33 -12.78
CA LEU A 123 13.33 -22.41 -13.60
C LEU A 123 12.54 -23.74 -13.53
N GLN A 124 11.90 -24.01 -12.39
CA GLN A 124 11.12 -25.24 -12.16
C GLN A 124 9.62 -25.07 -12.44
N MET A 125 9.21 -23.95 -13.04
CA MET A 125 7.79 -23.71 -13.26
C MET A 125 7.25 -24.57 -14.40
N LEU A 126 6.05 -25.12 -14.19
CA LEU A 126 5.35 -25.85 -15.22
C LEU A 126 4.98 -24.93 -16.39
N PRO A 127 5.12 -25.38 -17.64
CA PRO A 127 4.54 -24.71 -18.79
C PRO A 127 3.03 -24.44 -18.59
N PRO A 128 2.48 -23.35 -19.16
CA PRO A 128 1.09 -22.95 -18.91
C PRO A 128 0.06 -24.05 -19.19
N ASN A 129 0.28 -24.87 -20.22
CA ASN A 129 -0.59 -26.00 -20.58
C ASN A 129 -0.56 -27.18 -19.59
N LYS A 130 0.44 -27.23 -18.71
CA LYS A 130 0.57 -28.23 -17.63
C LYS A 130 0.12 -27.68 -16.27
N TRP A 131 -0.19 -26.38 -16.18
CA TRP A 131 -0.69 -25.78 -14.95
C TRP A 131 -2.13 -26.22 -14.66
N ASN A 132 -2.40 -26.62 -13.42
CA ASN A 132 -3.73 -27.08 -13.01
C ASN A 132 -4.06 -26.60 -11.59
N LEU A 133 -4.96 -25.61 -11.50
CA LEU A 133 -5.34 -24.98 -10.24
C LEU A 133 -5.92 -25.98 -9.23
N LYS A 134 -6.81 -26.89 -9.66
CA LYS A 134 -7.42 -27.90 -8.78
C LYS A 134 -6.37 -28.79 -8.12
N SER A 135 -5.37 -29.23 -8.89
CA SER A 135 -4.28 -30.07 -8.39
C SER A 135 -3.29 -29.29 -7.52
N PHE A 136 -3.13 -27.99 -7.75
CA PHE A 136 -2.36 -27.11 -6.85
C PHE A 136 -3.06 -26.95 -5.49
N LEU A 137 -4.35 -26.57 -5.49
CA LEU A 137 -5.15 -26.41 -4.27
C LEU A 137 -5.19 -27.69 -3.43
N ARG A 138 -5.41 -28.84 -4.08
CA ARG A 138 -5.38 -30.15 -3.41
C ARG A 138 -4.03 -30.44 -2.74
N ARG A 139 -2.91 -30.02 -3.35
CA ARG A 139 -1.57 -30.19 -2.76
C ARG A 139 -1.36 -29.21 -1.59
N ALA A 140 -1.80 -27.96 -1.71
CA ALA A 140 -1.68 -26.95 -0.66
C ALA A 140 -2.49 -27.31 0.61
N GLN A 141 -3.67 -27.93 0.43
CA GLN A 141 -4.51 -28.39 1.54
C GLN A 141 -3.91 -29.59 2.30
N ARG A 142 -2.96 -30.33 1.71
CA ARG A 142 -2.29 -31.47 2.32
C ARG A 142 -1.15 -31.06 3.26
N LYS A 143 -1.22 -29.90 3.94
CA LYS A 143 -0.16 -29.48 4.90
C LYS A 143 0.27 -30.70 5.74
N PRO A 144 1.57 -31.04 5.83
CA PRO A 144 2.01 -32.03 6.79
C PRO A 144 1.59 -31.54 8.18
N LYS A 145 1.15 -32.45 9.06
CA LYS A 145 0.95 -32.14 10.47
C LYS A 145 2.18 -31.39 10.96
N GLN A 146 1.96 -30.23 11.55
CA GLN A 146 2.97 -29.55 12.33
C GLN A 146 3.36 -30.54 13.43
N ASN A 147 4.56 -31.10 13.37
CA ASN A 147 5.13 -31.78 14.53
C ASN A 147 5.45 -30.67 15.52
N ASP A 148 4.57 -30.49 16.49
CA ASP A 148 4.89 -29.83 17.75
C ASP A 148 5.89 -30.75 18.48
N ASP A 149 7.17 -30.66 18.14
CA ASP A 149 8.26 -31.20 18.94
C ASP A 149 9.47 -30.26 18.83
N TYR A 150 9.83 -29.72 20.01
CA TYR A 150 10.90 -28.77 20.38
C TYR A 150 10.62 -27.27 20.27
#